data_AF-A0A7W0JSN6-F1
#
_entry.id   AF-A0A7W0JSN6-F1
#
_cell.length_a   1.000
_cell.length_b   1.000
_cell.length_c   1.000
_cell.angle_alpha   90.00
_cell.angle_beta   90.00
_cell.angle_gamma   90.00
#
_symmetry.space_group_name_H-M   'P 1'
#
loop_
_entity.id
_entity.type
_entity.pdbx_description
1 polymer ?
#
loop_
_entity_poly.entity_id
_entity_poly.type
_entity_poly.pdbx_seq_one_letter_code
_entity_poly.pdbx_strand_id
1 'polypeptide(L)'
;MHERSFSRDAVLRALLDAKYETNYASTVVDCAWSELPAQRPSKSPNAAATAALLAEPGATPGELRPQARPLSTELAEMPNSLETPDRAVEMLFVIESPRVVLFGNLLSDEECDLLVSLSRDKLERSSVVNASTGAYDIHPHRTSSGTYFRRGENELLQRLERRIAELVECPVEQGEPIQVLHYEPGGEYKPHYDYFDPAHPGNQEVLAQGGQRIATLIMYLNDVTCGGSTVFPEVGLNVLPHKGHAVYFAYCDDAGALDVRTLHGGSPVKSGEKWIATKWFRQQPYIGTGA
;
A
#
# COMPACT_ATOMS: atom_id res chain seq x y z
N MET A 1 0.65 35.14 0.57
CA MET A 1 0.58 35.35 -0.89
C MET A 1 1.64 34.43 -1.47
N HIS A 2 1.19 33.38 -2.18
CA HIS A 2 1.93 32.22 -2.75
C HIS A 2 2.61 31.29 -1.74
N GLU A 3 2.60 29.95 -1.90
CA GLU A 3 2.71 29.15 -3.14
C GLU A 3 1.66 28.05 -3.29
N ARG A 4 1.05 27.98 -4.48
CA ARG A 4 0.66 26.71 -5.12
C ARG A 4 1.69 26.49 -6.22
N SER A 5 2.33 25.33 -6.25
CA SER A 5 3.59 25.08 -6.99
C SER A 5 3.45 24.96 -8.52
N PHE A 6 2.36 25.43 -9.13
CA PHE A 6 2.18 25.28 -10.57
C PHE A 6 1.40 26.45 -11.19
N SER A 7 1.97 27.11 -12.21
CA SER A 7 1.35 28.23 -12.93
C SER A 7 0.77 27.77 -14.27
N ARG A 8 -0.27 28.45 -14.77
CA ARG A 8 -0.89 28.16 -16.08
C ARG A 8 0.17 28.07 -17.18
N ASP A 9 1.09 29.02 -17.14
CA ASP A 9 2.19 29.15 -18.11
C ASP A 9 3.24 28.05 -17.98
N ALA A 10 3.36 27.41 -16.81
CA ALA A 10 4.18 26.21 -16.65
C ALA A 10 3.52 24.99 -17.34
N VAL A 11 2.17 24.85 -17.33
CA VAL A 11 1.48 23.68 -17.92
C VAL A 11 1.62 23.79 -19.42
N LEU A 12 1.36 25.00 -19.93
CA LEU A 12 1.40 25.29 -21.34
C LEU A 12 2.81 25.05 -21.90
N ARG A 13 3.85 25.49 -21.19
CA ARG A 13 5.24 25.23 -21.60
C ARG A 13 5.56 23.73 -21.62
N ALA A 14 5.17 22.97 -20.60
CA ALA A 14 5.40 21.52 -20.57
C ALA A 14 4.74 20.79 -21.76
N LEU A 15 3.51 21.17 -22.14
CA LEU A 15 2.83 20.59 -23.30
C LEU A 15 3.51 20.95 -24.63
N LEU A 16 3.99 22.18 -24.77
CA LEU A 16 4.72 22.61 -25.95
C LEU A 16 6.10 21.93 -26.06
N ASP A 17 6.80 21.74 -24.94
CA ASP A 17 8.06 21.00 -24.88
C ASP A 17 7.86 19.52 -25.26
N ALA A 18 6.72 18.95 -24.85
CA ALA A 18 6.25 17.62 -25.26
C ALA A 18 5.69 17.56 -26.71
N LYS A 19 5.85 18.63 -27.50
CA LYS A 19 5.50 18.71 -28.93
C LYS A 19 4.01 18.62 -29.25
N TYR A 20 3.13 18.93 -28.30
CA TYR A 20 1.71 19.12 -28.61
C TYR A 20 1.51 20.35 -29.51
N GLU A 21 0.53 20.28 -30.41
CA GLU A 21 0.16 21.40 -31.28
C GLU A 21 -0.33 22.60 -30.43
N THR A 22 0.08 23.81 -30.81
CA THR A 22 -0.05 25.00 -29.96
C THR A 22 -1.50 25.34 -29.61
N ASN A 23 -2.42 25.22 -30.56
CA ASN A 23 -3.83 25.52 -30.32
C ASN A 23 -4.46 24.45 -29.42
N TYR A 24 -4.11 23.19 -29.63
CA TYR A 24 -4.54 22.09 -28.75
C TYR A 24 -4.04 22.30 -27.31
N ALA A 25 -2.75 22.57 -27.13
CA ALA A 25 -2.15 22.79 -25.81
C ALA A 25 -2.79 23.98 -25.07
N SER A 26 -3.02 25.10 -25.76
CA SER A 26 -3.69 26.25 -25.14
C SER A 26 -5.12 25.93 -24.75
N THR A 27 -5.87 25.27 -25.64
CA THR A 27 -7.30 24.95 -25.39
C THR A 27 -7.45 24.01 -24.20
N VAL A 28 -6.62 22.97 -24.13
CA VAL A 28 -6.64 22.01 -23.01
C VAL A 28 -6.30 22.70 -21.69
N VAL A 29 -5.25 23.54 -21.68
CA VAL A 29 -4.86 24.30 -20.48
C VAL A 29 -5.97 25.26 -20.07
N ASP A 30 -6.59 25.98 -20.99
CA ASP A 30 -7.65 26.94 -20.69
C ASP A 30 -8.91 26.28 -20.15
N CYS A 31 -9.34 25.17 -20.74
CA CYS A 31 -10.44 24.37 -20.21
C CYS A 31 -10.15 23.90 -18.79
N ALA A 32 -8.99 23.27 -18.56
CA ALA A 32 -8.60 22.77 -17.25
C ALA A 32 -8.49 23.91 -16.22
N TRP A 33 -7.96 25.07 -16.62
CA TRP A 33 -7.80 26.21 -15.71
C TRP A 33 -9.12 26.88 -15.34
N SER A 34 -10.11 26.84 -16.24
CA SER A 34 -11.45 27.40 -16.02
C SER A 34 -12.30 26.61 -15.03
N GLU A 35 -12.03 25.30 -14.90
CA GLU A 35 -12.75 24.41 -13.98
C GLU A 35 -12.12 24.35 -12.57
N LEU A 36 -10.94 24.96 -12.38
CA LEU A 36 -10.29 25.02 -11.08
C LEU A 36 -11.03 26.01 -10.15
N PRO A 37 -11.44 25.60 -8.93
CA PRO A 37 -12.12 26.49 -8.01
C PRO A 37 -11.21 27.65 -7.55
N ALA A 38 -11.75 28.87 -7.54
CA ALA A 38 -11.07 30.06 -7.02
C ALA A 38 -10.63 29.84 -5.57
N GLN A 39 -9.37 30.19 -5.26
CA GLN A 39 -8.81 30.11 -3.91
C GLN A 39 -9.66 30.94 -2.93
N ARG A 40 -10.33 30.28 -1.97
CA ARG A 40 -10.77 30.96 -0.75
C ARG A 40 -9.52 31.32 0.07
N PRO A 41 -9.42 32.54 0.62
CA PRO A 41 -8.38 32.84 1.59
C PRO A 41 -8.56 31.90 2.79
N SER A 42 -7.51 31.15 3.13
CA SER A 42 -7.50 30.32 4.32
C SER A 42 -7.61 31.22 5.55
N LYS A 43 -8.68 31.05 6.33
CA LYS A 43 -8.65 31.46 7.74
C LYS A 43 -7.73 30.46 8.43
N SER A 44 -6.52 30.87 8.75
CA SER A 44 -5.62 30.08 9.58
C SER A 44 -6.32 29.74 10.90
N PRO A 45 -6.47 28.46 11.26
CA PRO A 45 -6.71 28.09 12.64
C PRO A 45 -5.51 28.55 13.45
N ASN A 46 -5.78 29.20 14.57
CA ASN A 46 -4.79 29.74 15.50
C ASN A 46 -3.71 28.69 15.81
N ALA A 47 -2.48 28.93 15.35
CA ALA A 47 -1.33 28.02 15.49
C ALA A 47 -0.98 27.68 16.96
N ALA A 48 -1.52 28.44 17.92
CA ALA A 48 -1.38 28.16 19.35
C ALA A 48 -2.26 27.00 19.85
N ALA A 49 -3.33 26.61 19.14
CA ALA A 49 -4.25 25.56 19.61
C ALA A 49 -3.81 24.14 19.18
N THR A 50 -3.10 23.99 18.07
CA THR A 50 -2.65 22.68 17.56
C THR A 50 -1.33 22.21 18.21
N ALA A 51 -0.52 23.14 18.72
CA ALA A 51 0.74 22.82 19.40
C ALA A 51 0.53 22.27 20.84
N ALA A 52 -0.67 22.42 21.41
CA ALA A 52 -0.96 22.01 22.79
C ALA A 52 -1.46 20.56 22.94
N LEU A 53 -1.72 19.84 21.84
CA LEU A 53 -2.20 18.44 21.88
C LEU A 53 -1.12 17.38 21.58
N LEU A 54 0.14 17.78 21.36
CA LEU A 54 1.25 16.87 21.04
C LEU A 54 2.41 16.92 22.03
N ALA A 55 2.24 17.56 23.19
CA ALA A 55 3.26 17.59 24.23
C ALA A 55 3.00 16.51 25.29
N GLU A 56 3.68 15.37 25.16
CA GLU A 56 3.91 14.44 26.27
C GLU A 56 4.75 15.15 27.35
N PRO A 57 4.34 15.21 28.62
CA PRO A 57 5.20 15.71 29.68
C PRO A 57 6.16 14.61 30.14
N GLY A 58 7.41 14.71 29.69
CA GLY A 58 8.54 14.01 30.32
C GLY A 58 9.03 12.77 29.59
N ALA A 59 9.70 12.95 28.45
CA ALA A 59 10.66 11.97 27.95
C ALA A 59 11.95 12.71 27.59
N THR A 60 13.06 12.27 28.19
CA THR A 60 14.43 12.72 27.93
C THR A 60 14.81 12.58 26.45
N PRO A 61 15.75 13.39 25.92
CA PRO A 61 16.15 13.34 24.52
C PRO A 61 16.94 12.05 24.23
N GLY A 62 16.23 11.01 23.79
CA GLY A 62 16.80 9.86 23.09
C GLY A 62 16.80 10.16 21.58
N GLU A 63 17.88 9.74 20.92
CA GLU A 63 18.16 9.91 19.49
C GLU A 63 16.91 9.85 18.59
N LEU A 64 16.78 10.82 17.68
CA LEU A 64 15.76 10.86 16.63
C LEU A 64 15.86 9.59 15.79
N ARG A 65 14.98 8.62 16.06
CA ARG A 65 14.84 7.42 15.22
C ARG A 65 14.34 7.85 13.84
N PRO A 66 14.94 7.34 12.73
CA PRO A 66 14.45 7.65 11.39
C PRO A 66 12.97 7.25 11.27
N GLN A 67 12.12 8.17 10.83
CA GLN A 67 10.74 7.82 10.46
C GLN A 67 10.79 6.90 9.24
N ALA A 68 10.05 5.80 9.27
CA ALA A 68 9.91 4.91 8.13
C ALA A 68 9.42 5.71 6.91
N ARG A 69 10.11 5.56 5.78
CA ARG A 69 9.70 6.11 4.50
C ARG A 69 9.34 4.96 3.57
N PRO A 70 8.33 5.10 2.70
CA PRO A 70 8.10 4.14 1.62
C PRO A 70 9.37 3.99 0.76
N LEU A 71 9.46 2.87 0.03
CA LEU A 71 10.54 2.59 -0.93
C LEU A 71 10.86 3.82 -1.78
N SER A 72 12.15 4.06 -2.04
CA SER A 72 12.77 5.30 -2.53
C SER A 72 11.99 6.09 -3.61
N THR A 73 12.22 7.40 -3.68
CA THR A 73 11.50 8.33 -4.56
C THR A 73 11.96 8.32 -6.02
N GLU A 74 12.98 7.53 -6.38
CA GLU A 74 13.57 7.47 -7.73
C GLU A 74 13.59 6.03 -8.27
N LEU A 75 12.49 5.29 -8.08
CA LEU A 75 12.37 3.88 -8.48
C LEU A 75 12.71 3.63 -9.96
N ALA A 76 12.38 4.57 -10.84
CA ALA A 76 12.68 4.46 -12.27
C ALA A 76 14.19 4.52 -12.60
N GLU A 77 15.01 5.03 -11.67
CA GLU A 77 16.47 5.10 -11.82
C GLU A 77 17.18 3.91 -11.15
N MET A 78 16.43 3.08 -10.40
CA MET A 78 16.97 1.87 -9.77
C MET A 78 17.25 0.77 -10.80
N PRO A 79 18.12 -0.21 -10.45
CA PRO A 79 18.28 -1.41 -11.25
C PRO A 79 16.96 -2.16 -11.42
N ASN A 80 16.70 -2.67 -12.63
CA ASN A 80 15.54 -3.53 -12.93
C ASN A 80 15.57 -4.88 -12.19
N SER A 81 16.69 -5.22 -11.55
CA SER A 81 16.86 -6.39 -10.68
C SER A 81 17.53 -5.94 -9.38
N LEU A 82 16.86 -6.21 -8.26
CA LEU A 82 17.28 -5.85 -6.93
C LEU A 82 17.82 -7.09 -6.22
N GLU A 83 19.10 -7.04 -5.83
CA GLU A 83 19.71 -8.11 -5.05
C GLU A 83 19.24 -8.03 -3.60
N THR A 84 18.58 -9.08 -3.14
CA THR A 84 18.20 -9.27 -1.72
C THR A 84 19.11 -10.34 -1.10
N PRO A 85 19.07 -10.58 0.23
CA PRO A 85 20.02 -11.47 0.90
C PRO A 85 20.11 -12.90 0.34
N ASP A 86 19.08 -13.37 -0.36
CA ASP A 86 19.00 -14.74 -0.85
C ASP A 86 18.34 -14.87 -2.24
N ARG A 87 17.99 -13.76 -2.90
CA ARG A 87 17.32 -13.79 -4.22
C ARG A 87 17.48 -12.47 -4.99
N ALA A 88 17.62 -12.56 -6.31
CA ALA A 88 17.47 -11.40 -7.19
C ALA A 88 15.97 -11.22 -7.53
N VAL A 89 15.41 -10.06 -7.18
CA VAL A 89 13.99 -9.72 -7.39
C VAL A 89 13.88 -8.72 -8.53
N GLU A 90 12.99 -9.00 -9.50
CA GLU A 90 12.85 -8.18 -10.69
C GLU A 90 11.83 -7.05 -10.46
N MET A 91 12.13 -5.84 -10.91
CA MET A 91 11.16 -4.74 -10.98
C MET A 91 10.56 -4.72 -12.39
N LEU A 92 9.32 -5.21 -12.51
CA LEU A 92 8.66 -5.40 -13.81
C LEU A 92 7.99 -4.13 -14.32
N PHE A 93 7.40 -3.33 -13.42
CA PHE A 93 6.96 -1.97 -13.73
C PHE A 93 6.85 -1.12 -12.47
N VAL A 94 6.82 0.19 -12.68
CA VAL A 94 6.54 1.22 -11.67
C VAL A 94 5.49 2.20 -12.18
N ILE A 95 4.52 2.53 -11.34
CA ILE A 95 3.76 3.77 -11.40
C ILE A 95 4.31 4.62 -10.26
N GLU A 96 4.82 5.82 -10.56
CA GLU A 96 5.44 6.67 -9.54
C GLU A 96 4.40 7.37 -8.65
N SER A 97 3.26 7.75 -9.22
CA SER A 97 2.21 8.51 -8.52
C SER A 97 0.80 8.12 -9.01
N PRO A 98 0.03 7.31 -8.26
CA PRO A 98 0.37 6.71 -6.96
C PRO A 98 1.50 5.69 -7.08
N ARG A 99 2.26 5.47 -5.99
CA ARG A 99 3.38 4.52 -5.99
C ARG A 99 2.85 3.08 -6.03
N VAL A 100 3.03 2.41 -7.16
CA VAL A 100 2.70 0.99 -7.37
C VAL A 100 3.85 0.32 -8.12
N VAL A 101 4.37 -0.78 -7.59
CA VAL A 101 5.48 -1.55 -8.17
C VAL A 101 5.06 -2.99 -8.31
N LEU A 102 5.29 -3.58 -9.49
CA LEU A 102 5.18 -5.02 -9.66
C LEU A 102 6.56 -5.65 -9.59
N PHE A 103 6.72 -6.55 -8.63
CA PHE A 103 7.91 -7.37 -8.48
C PHE A 103 7.69 -8.74 -9.11
N GLY A 104 8.64 -9.14 -9.95
CA GLY A 104 8.80 -10.50 -10.46
C GLY A 104 9.79 -11.27 -9.60
N ASN A 105 9.67 -12.59 -9.60
CA ASN A 105 10.63 -13.48 -8.94
C ASN A 105 10.82 -13.19 -7.43
N LEU A 106 9.79 -12.72 -6.72
CA LEU A 106 9.91 -12.44 -5.28
C LEU A 106 9.96 -13.72 -4.45
N LEU A 107 9.10 -14.69 -4.77
CA LEU A 107 9.03 -16.00 -4.13
C LEU A 107 9.41 -17.09 -5.13
N SER A 108 10.03 -18.17 -4.65
CA SER A 108 10.13 -19.39 -5.43
C SER A 108 8.80 -20.16 -5.45
N ASP A 109 8.64 -21.07 -6.41
CA ASP A 109 7.46 -21.92 -6.48
C ASP A 109 7.29 -22.76 -5.21
N GLU A 110 8.39 -23.26 -4.66
CA GLU A 110 8.41 -24.05 -3.42
C GLU A 110 8.04 -23.21 -2.20
N GLU A 111 8.49 -21.95 -2.13
CA GLU A 111 8.12 -21.04 -1.04
C GLU A 111 6.62 -20.72 -1.09
N CYS A 112 6.07 -20.50 -2.28
CA CYS A 112 4.64 -20.33 -2.48
C CYS A 112 3.84 -21.57 -2.04
N ASP A 113 4.23 -22.76 -2.51
CA ASP A 113 3.53 -24.01 -2.19
C ASP A 113 3.60 -24.34 -0.69
N LEU A 114 4.75 -24.05 -0.05
CA LEU A 114 4.93 -24.27 1.38
C LEU A 114 4.08 -23.29 2.20
N LEU A 115 3.98 -22.02 1.82
CA LEU A 115 3.06 -21.07 2.48
C LEU A 115 1.62 -21.55 2.40
N VAL A 116 1.16 -21.96 1.21
CA VAL A 116 -0.20 -22.48 1.02
C VAL A 116 -0.43 -23.71 1.89
N SER A 117 0.50 -24.68 1.86
CA SER A 117 0.43 -25.91 2.66
C SER A 117 0.31 -25.62 4.16
N LEU A 118 1.16 -24.74 4.70
CA LEU A 118 1.14 -24.35 6.11
C LEU A 118 -0.14 -23.59 6.53
N SER A 119 -0.89 -23.05 5.57
CA SER A 119 -2.11 -22.30 5.82
C SER A 119 -3.39 -23.13 5.79
N ARG A 120 -3.44 -24.23 5.02
CA ARG A 120 -4.70 -24.96 4.73
C ARG A 120 -5.49 -25.35 5.99
N ASP A 121 -4.80 -25.83 7.02
CA ASP A 121 -5.44 -26.30 8.26
C ASP A 121 -5.76 -25.17 9.27
N LYS A 122 -5.39 -23.92 8.95
CA LYS A 122 -5.56 -22.75 9.82
C LYS A 122 -6.56 -21.73 9.28
N LEU A 123 -7.16 -21.97 8.11
CA LEU A 123 -8.02 -20.99 7.45
C LEU A 123 -9.34 -20.79 8.19
N GLU A 124 -9.60 -19.55 8.57
CA GLU A 124 -10.88 -19.10 9.10
C GLU A 124 -11.47 -17.99 8.23
N ARG A 125 -12.74 -17.64 8.44
CA ARG A 125 -13.36 -16.55 7.69
C ARG A 125 -12.62 -15.23 7.96
N SER A 126 -12.18 -14.53 6.91
CA SER A 126 -11.43 -13.28 7.11
C SER A 126 -12.29 -12.15 7.67
N SER A 127 -11.74 -11.42 8.64
CA SER A 127 -12.34 -10.20 9.22
C SER A 127 -11.77 -8.92 8.62
N VAL A 128 -12.40 -7.79 8.90
CA VAL A 128 -11.92 -6.42 8.61
C VAL A 128 -12.05 -5.56 9.85
N VAL A 129 -11.23 -4.52 9.98
CA VAL A 129 -11.38 -3.54 11.07
C VAL A 129 -12.63 -2.70 10.81
N ASN A 130 -13.54 -2.71 11.77
CA ASN A 130 -14.72 -1.85 11.75
C ASN A 130 -14.32 -0.44 12.17
N ALA A 131 -14.38 0.51 11.25
CA ALA A 131 -13.96 1.90 11.49
C ALA A 131 -14.77 2.62 12.59
N SER A 132 -15.97 2.13 12.92
CA SER A 132 -16.84 2.72 13.95
C SER A 132 -16.57 2.14 15.34
N THR A 133 -16.25 0.85 15.44
CA THR A 133 -16.12 0.15 16.73
C THR A 133 -14.68 -0.23 17.08
N GLY A 134 -13.77 -0.24 16.10
CA GLY A 134 -12.40 -0.75 16.22
C GLY A 134 -12.29 -2.27 16.24
N ALA A 135 -13.42 -2.99 16.31
CA ALA A 135 -13.45 -4.45 16.35
C ALA A 135 -13.16 -5.08 14.98
N TYR A 136 -12.71 -6.34 15.01
CA TYR A 136 -12.59 -7.16 13.81
C TYR A 136 -13.91 -7.84 13.49
N ASP A 137 -14.56 -7.45 12.40
CA ASP A 137 -15.87 -7.96 11.99
C ASP A 137 -15.79 -8.77 10.69
N ILE A 138 -16.60 -9.81 10.58
CA ILE A 138 -16.80 -10.52 9.31
C ILE A 138 -17.71 -9.66 8.42
N HIS A 139 -17.17 -9.15 7.31
CA HIS A 139 -17.90 -8.27 6.40
C HIS A 139 -18.31 -9.01 5.11
N PRO A 140 -19.55 -8.86 4.59
CA PRO A 140 -19.97 -9.47 3.32
C PRO A 140 -19.17 -9.00 2.09
N HIS A 141 -18.39 -7.93 2.24
CA HIS A 141 -17.59 -7.35 1.15
C HIS A 141 -16.20 -8.01 1.00
N ARG A 142 -15.79 -8.82 1.99
CA ARG A 142 -14.57 -9.62 1.96
C ARG A 142 -14.97 -11.09 2.04
N THR A 143 -14.74 -11.82 0.96
CA THR A 143 -15.22 -13.21 0.84
C THR A 143 -14.15 -14.28 0.90
N SER A 144 -12.94 -13.92 1.33
CA SER A 144 -11.84 -14.86 1.58
C SER A 144 -11.99 -15.64 2.88
N SER A 145 -11.26 -16.74 2.95
CA SER A 145 -10.77 -17.30 4.21
C SER A 145 -9.30 -16.92 4.37
N GLY A 146 -8.80 -16.79 5.59
CA GLY A 146 -7.41 -16.44 5.84
C GLY A 146 -6.90 -16.92 7.19
N THR A 147 -5.58 -16.87 7.33
CA THR A 147 -4.85 -17.13 8.56
C THR A 147 -3.71 -16.13 8.67
N TYR A 148 -3.25 -15.89 9.89
CA TYR A 148 -2.04 -15.15 10.16
C TYR A 148 -0.94 -16.10 10.60
N PHE A 149 0.29 -15.76 10.27
CA PHE A 149 1.47 -16.38 10.86
C PHE A 149 2.19 -15.35 11.73
N ARG A 150 2.65 -15.77 12.90
CA ARG A 150 3.46 -14.88 13.74
C ARG A 150 4.73 -14.47 13.00
N ARG A 151 5.20 -13.25 13.27
CA ARG A 151 6.48 -12.78 12.76
C ARG A 151 7.59 -13.77 13.14
N GLY A 152 8.35 -14.20 12.14
CA GLY A 152 9.40 -15.21 12.30
C GLY A 152 8.95 -16.58 12.82
N GLU A 153 7.67 -16.97 12.66
CA GLU A 153 7.11 -18.23 13.20
C GLU A 153 7.91 -19.48 12.82
N ASN A 154 8.51 -19.48 11.62
CA ASN A 154 9.36 -20.55 11.12
C ASN A 154 10.46 -19.99 10.20
N GLU A 155 11.42 -20.84 9.81
CA GLU A 155 12.58 -20.45 8.99
C GLU A 155 12.19 -19.85 7.63
N LEU A 156 11.09 -20.31 7.02
CA LEU A 156 10.57 -19.74 5.78
C LEU A 156 10.16 -18.29 5.99
N LEU A 157 9.37 -18.01 7.02
CA LEU A 157 8.91 -16.64 7.29
C LEU A 157 10.03 -15.72 7.73
N GLN A 158 10.99 -16.18 8.54
CA GLN A 158 12.15 -15.37 8.92
C GLN A 158 12.96 -14.94 7.69
N ARG A 159 13.17 -15.86 6.75
CA ARG A 159 13.88 -15.60 5.50
C ARG A 159 13.09 -14.66 4.60
N LEU A 160 11.80 -14.92 4.42
CA LEU A 160 10.91 -14.09 3.60
C LEU A 160 10.77 -12.66 4.15
N GLU A 161 10.56 -12.50 5.46
CA GLU A 161 10.42 -11.19 6.08
C GLU A 161 11.71 -10.37 5.98
N ARG A 162 12.88 -11.01 6.13
CA ARG A 162 14.16 -10.35 5.89
C ARG A 162 14.34 -9.95 4.42
N ARG A 163 13.98 -10.82 3.47
CA ARG A 163 14.00 -10.52 2.04
C ARG A 163 13.13 -9.30 1.71
N ILE A 164 11.90 -9.29 2.22
CA ILE A 164 10.95 -8.19 2.04
C ILE A 164 11.49 -6.91 2.68
N ALA A 165 12.04 -6.98 3.89
CA ALA A 165 12.54 -5.81 4.61
C ALA A 165 13.65 -5.09 3.85
N GLU A 166 14.60 -5.84 3.29
CA GLU A 166 15.65 -5.28 2.43
C GLU A 166 15.07 -4.77 1.11
N LEU A 167 14.15 -5.53 0.48
CA LEU A 167 13.55 -5.15 -0.79
C LEU A 167 12.78 -3.84 -0.73
N VAL A 168 12.02 -3.60 0.36
CA VAL A 168 11.17 -2.40 0.52
C VAL A 168 11.76 -1.33 1.43
N GLU A 169 13.02 -1.53 1.87
CA GLU A 169 13.75 -0.66 2.79
C GLU A 169 12.97 -0.38 4.11
N CYS A 170 12.25 -1.38 4.62
CA CYS A 170 11.42 -1.28 5.82
C CYS A 170 11.78 -2.38 6.84
N PRO A 171 12.22 -2.03 8.06
CA PRO A 171 12.55 -2.99 9.10
C PRO A 171 11.46 -4.04 9.35
N VAL A 172 11.87 -5.29 9.61
CA VAL A 172 10.97 -6.42 9.88
C VAL A 172 10.01 -6.12 11.04
N GLU A 173 10.46 -5.34 12.02
CA GLU A 173 9.69 -4.93 13.20
C GLU A 173 8.50 -4.03 12.84
N GLN A 174 8.58 -3.28 11.74
CA GLN A 174 7.50 -2.43 11.24
C GLN A 174 6.49 -3.20 10.38
N GLY A 175 6.80 -4.44 10.02
CA GLY A 175 5.89 -5.32 9.32
C GLY A 175 4.88 -5.99 10.26
N GLU A 176 3.58 -5.91 9.92
CA GLU A 176 2.54 -6.75 10.53
C GLU A 176 2.76 -8.23 10.21
N PRO A 177 2.27 -9.17 11.04
CA PRO A 177 2.22 -10.60 10.71
C PRO A 177 1.72 -10.88 9.30
N ILE A 178 2.37 -11.82 8.59
CA ILE A 178 1.96 -12.20 7.22
C ILE A 178 0.57 -12.84 7.30
N GLN A 179 -0.37 -12.30 6.53
CA GLN A 179 -1.70 -12.89 6.35
C GLN A 179 -1.73 -13.69 5.06
N VAL A 180 -2.09 -14.97 5.12
CA VAL A 180 -2.42 -15.75 3.92
C VAL A 180 -3.93 -15.76 3.73
N LEU A 181 -4.38 -15.56 2.50
CA LEU A 181 -5.78 -15.56 2.12
C LEU A 181 -6.02 -16.53 0.96
N HIS A 182 -7.18 -17.17 0.99
CA HIS A 182 -7.70 -18.05 -0.05
C HIS A 182 -9.06 -17.54 -0.55
N TYR A 183 -9.22 -17.50 -1.87
CA TYR A 183 -10.46 -17.18 -2.56
C TYR A 183 -10.85 -18.31 -3.52
N GLU A 184 -12.01 -18.90 -3.28
CA GLU A 184 -12.68 -19.83 -4.18
C GLU A 184 -13.28 -19.11 -5.40
N PRO A 185 -13.73 -19.83 -6.45
CA PRO A 185 -14.52 -19.23 -7.52
C PRO A 185 -15.67 -18.34 -7.01
N GLY A 186 -15.76 -17.13 -7.55
CA GLY A 186 -16.69 -16.08 -7.11
C GLY A 186 -16.17 -15.22 -5.96
N GLY A 187 -15.16 -15.69 -5.22
CA GLY A 187 -14.51 -14.94 -4.15
C GLY A 187 -13.90 -13.64 -4.64
N GLU A 188 -14.19 -12.56 -3.92
CA GLU A 188 -13.76 -11.19 -4.18
C GLU A 188 -13.48 -10.42 -2.88
N TYR A 189 -12.85 -9.26 -3.05
CA TYR A 189 -12.78 -8.22 -2.03
C TYR A 189 -13.08 -6.88 -2.67
N LYS A 190 -14.16 -6.22 -2.23
CA LYS A 190 -14.54 -4.91 -2.76
C LYS A 190 -13.43 -3.87 -2.55
N PRO A 191 -13.37 -2.84 -3.43
CA PRO A 191 -12.39 -1.77 -3.29
C PRO A 191 -12.41 -1.14 -1.89
N HIS A 192 -11.23 -1.00 -1.29
CA HIS A 192 -11.02 -0.48 0.05
C HIS A 192 -9.62 0.17 0.14
N TYR A 193 -9.39 0.81 1.29
CA TYR A 193 -8.07 1.31 1.67
C TYR A 193 -7.48 0.39 2.74
N ASP A 194 -6.18 0.17 2.65
CA ASP A 194 -5.44 -0.58 3.68
C ASP A 194 -4.99 0.33 4.83
N TYR A 195 -4.84 1.64 4.58
CA TYR A 195 -4.59 2.62 5.62
C TYR A 195 -5.84 2.89 6.47
N PHE A 196 -5.62 3.38 7.67
CA PHE A 196 -6.70 3.72 8.61
C PHE A 196 -7.04 5.19 8.50
N ASP A 197 -8.27 5.54 8.14
CA ASP A 197 -8.69 6.95 8.11
C ASP A 197 -8.69 7.53 9.55
N PRO A 198 -7.85 8.54 9.87
CA PRO A 198 -7.80 9.15 11.19
C PRO A 198 -9.11 9.84 11.61
N ALA A 199 -9.99 10.18 10.65
CA ALA A 199 -11.29 10.78 10.94
C ALA A 199 -12.26 9.79 11.62
N HIS A 200 -11.97 8.49 11.56
CA HIS A 200 -12.81 7.45 12.16
C HIS A 200 -12.26 7.05 13.53
N PRO A 201 -12.97 7.36 14.64
CA PRO A 201 -12.44 7.18 15.99
C PRO A 201 -12.18 5.71 16.36
N GLY A 202 -12.87 4.74 15.75
CA GLY A 202 -12.61 3.32 15.97
C GLY A 202 -11.21 2.87 15.54
N ASN A 203 -10.52 3.66 14.71
CA ASN A 203 -9.15 3.35 14.27
C ASN A 203 -8.08 3.67 15.31
N GLN A 204 -8.41 4.37 16.41
CA GLN A 204 -7.42 4.78 17.42
C GLN A 204 -6.65 3.59 18.02
N GLU A 205 -7.35 2.50 18.33
CA GLU A 205 -6.72 1.30 18.90
C GLU A 205 -5.75 0.64 17.93
N VAL A 206 -6.10 0.58 16.64
CA VAL A 206 -5.25 -0.02 15.62
C VAL A 206 -4.06 0.89 15.28
N LEU A 207 -4.25 2.22 15.31
CA LEU A 207 -3.18 3.19 15.15
C LEU A 207 -2.19 3.15 16.33
N ALA A 208 -2.64 2.83 17.54
CA ALA A 208 -1.76 2.67 18.69
C ALA A 208 -0.77 1.48 18.55
N GLN A 209 -1.05 0.53 17.64
CA GLN A 209 -0.25 -0.69 17.47
C GLN A 209 0.96 -0.53 16.54
N GLY A 210 1.32 0.68 16.11
CA GLY A 210 2.44 0.92 15.20
C GLY A 210 2.29 2.18 14.33
N GLY A 211 1.34 3.05 14.63
CA GLY A 211 0.98 4.17 13.78
C GLY A 211 0.21 3.74 12.54
N GLN A 212 0.24 4.62 11.53
CA GLN A 212 -0.43 4.38 10.26
C GLN A 212 0.23 3.24 9.47
N ARG A 213 -0.54 2.52 8.64
CA ARG A 213 0.03 1.68 7.59
C ARG A 213 0.56 2.55 6.47
N ILE A 214 1.77 2.32 5.99
CA ILE A 214 2.43 3.16 4.98
C ILE A 214 2.47 2.51 3.59
N ALA A 215 2.45 1.18 3.55
CA ALA A 215 2.43 0.41 2.31
C ALA A 215 1.85 -0.99 2.51
N THR A 216 1.57 -1.66 1.39
CA THR A 216 1.21 -3.08 1.31
C THR A 216 2.08 -3.77 0.28
N LEU A 217 2.40 -5.03 0.56
CA LEU A 217 2.89 -6.00 -0.41
C LEU A 217 1.92 -7.18 -0.48
N ILE A 218 1.30 -7.39 -1.65
CA ILE A 218 0.47 -8.56 -1.95
C ILE A 218 1.29 -9.51 -2.82
N MET A 219 1.56 -10.70 -2.30
CA MET A 219 2.32 -11.75 -2.97
C MET A 219 1.36 -12.82 -3.51
N TYR A 220 1.50 -13.20 -4.76
CA TYR A 220 0.67 -14.21 -5.41
C TYR A 220 1.29 -15.60 -5.23
N LEU A 221 0.57 -16.51 -4.59
CA LEU A 221 1.08 -17.83 -4.22
C LEU A 221 0.73 -18.92 -5.25
N ASN A 222 -0.13 -18.61 -6.22
CA ASN A 222 -0.44 -19.48 -7.34
C ASN A 222 -0.88 -18.65 -8.56
N ASP A 223 -0.82 -19.27 -9.74
CA ASP A 223 -1.47 -18.72 -10.92
C ASP A 223 -2.98 -18.92 -10.83
N VAL A 224 -3.74 -17.89 -11.19
CA VAL A 224 -5.20 -17.97 -11.28
C VAL A 224 -5.60 -18.09 -12.74
N THR A 225 -6.41 -19.11 -13.06
CA THR A 225 -6.80 -19.38 -14.45
C THR A 225 -7.57 -18.21 -15.09
N CYS A 226 -8.50 -17.59 -14.36
CA CYS A 226 -9.25 -16.44 -14.85
C CYS A 226 -9.82 -15.59 -13.69
N GLY A 227 -9.76 -14.26 -13.82
CA GLY A 227 -10.20 -13.33 -12.78
C GLY A 227 -9.19 -13.19 -11.64
N GLY A 228 -9.62 -12.74 -10.47
CA GLY A 228 -8.77 -12.68 -9.28
C GLY A 228 -7.70 -11.57 -9.30
N SER A 229 -7.72 -10.64 -10.26
CA SER A 229 -6.80 -9.50 -10.30
C SER A 229 -6.89 -8.63 -9.05
N THR A 230 -5.76 -8.06 -8.65
CA THR A 230 -5.74 -6.91 -7.74
C THR A 230 -6.00 -5.66 -8.58
N VAL A 231 -7.10 -4.96 -8.30
CA VAL A 231 -7.59 -3.85 -9.13
C VAL A 231 -7.40 -2.52 -8.41
N PHE A 232 -6.98 -1.48 -9.12
CA PHE A 232 -6.88 -0.10 -8.66
C PHE A 232 -7.76 0.78 -9.56
N PRO A 233 -9.06 0.95 -9.23
CA PRO A 233 -10.02 1.59 -10.12
C PRO A 233 -9.68 3.05 -10.46
N GLU A 234 -9.15 3.83 -9.52
CA GLU A 234 -8.84 5.26 -9.72
C GLU A 234 -7.75 5.52 -10.76
N VAL A 235 -6.93 4.51 -11.07
CA VAL A 235 -5.86 4.60 -12.07
C VAL A 235 -6.05 3.63 -13.23
N GLY A 236 -7.16 2.88 -13.27
CA GLY A 236 -7.46 1.93 -14.33
C GLY A 236 -6.47 0.76 -14.43
N LEU A 237 -5.83 0.37 -13.32
CA LEU A 237 -4.83 -0.70 -13.29
C LEU A 237 -5.42 -2.01 -12.77
N ASN A 238 -5.15 -3.10 -13.48
CA ASN A 238 -5.37 -4.46 -12.99
C ASN A 238 -4.05 -5.21 -12.96
N VAL A 239 -3.64 -5.68 -11.78
CA VAL A 239 -2.50 -6.57 -11.63
C VAL A 239 -2.98 -8.01 -11.62
N LEU A 240 -2.54 -8.79 -12.60
CA LEU A 240 -2.92 -10.18 -12.75
C LEU A 240 -2.08 -11.06 -11.81
N PRO A 241 -2.71 -12.06 -11.16
CA PRO A 241 -2.02 -12.92 -10.20
C PRO A 241 -1.16 -13.96 -10.93
N HIS A 242 0.15 -13.79 -10.82
CA HIS A 242 1.15 -14.74 -11.33
C HIS A 242 1.99 -15.27 -10.19
N LYS A 243 2.14 -16.60 -10.10
CA LYS A 243 2.85 -17.25 -8.99
C LYS A 243 4.25 -16.64 -8.80
N GLY A 244 4.61 -16.40 -7.55
CA GLY A 244 5.90 -15.85 -7.17
C GLY A 244 6.08 -14.34 -7.38
N HIS A 245 5.11 -13.67 -8.02
CA HIS A 245 5.13 -12.23 -8.21
C HIS A 245 4.45 -11.51 -7.04
N ALA A 246 4.69 -10.22 -6.90
CA ALA A 246 4.03 -9.41 -5.89
C ALA A 246 3.80 -7.98 -6.33
N VAL A 247 2.68 -7.39 -5.91
CA VAL A 247 2.42 -5.96 -6.07
C VAL A 247 2.68 -5.25 -4.75
N TYR A 248 3.56 -4.26 -4.80
CA TYR A 248 3.78 -3.30 -3.74
C TYR A 248 3.08 -1.99 -4.07
N PHE A 249 2.48 -1.35 -3.06
CA PHE A 249 1.95 0.00 -3.23
C PHE A 249 2.00 0.77 -1.90
N ALA A 250 2.32 2.05 -1.99
CA ALA A 250 2.41 2.94 -0.82
C ALA A 250 1.26 3.93 -0.82
N TYR A 251 0.77 4.27 0.39
CA TYR A 251 -0.41 5.13 0.53
C TYR A 251 -0.08 6.58 0.80
N CYS A 252 1.18 6.91 1.04
CA CYS A 252 1.58 8.29 1.25
C CYS A 252 2.25 8.82 -0.02
N ASP A 253 1.86 10.02 -0.44
CA ASP A 253 2.63 10.79 -1.40
C ASP A 253 3.95 11.30 -0.78
N ASP A 254 4.79 11.96 -1.58
CA ASP A 254 6.08 12.47 -1.12
C ASP A 254 5.95 13.58 -0.06
N ALA A 255 4.75 14.17 0.10
CA ALA A 255 4.43 15.13 1.15
C ALA A 255 3.87 14.45 2.42
N GLY A 256 3.72 13.13 2.43
CA GLY A 256 3.21 12.34 3.54
C GLY A 256 1.68 12.33 3.65
N ALA A 257 0.96 12.86 2.66
CA ALA A 257 -0.50 12.83 2.61
C ALA A 257 -1.01 11.51 2.03
N LEU A 258 -2.17 11.06 2.52
CA LEU A 258 -2.80 9.83 2.04
C LEU A 258 -3.27 9.98 0.59
N ASP A 259 -2.86 9.06 -0.29
CA ASP A 259 -3.21 9.03 -1.70
C ASP A 259 -4.43 8.15 -1.95
N VAL A 260 -5.57 8.81 -2.19
CA VAL A 260 -6.86 8.16 -2.47
C VAL A 260 -6.85 7.30 -3.74
N ARG A 261 -5.88 7.49 -4.64
CA ARG A 261 -5.76 6.69 -5.87
C ARG A 261 -5.27 5.27 -5.59
N THR A 262 -4.85 4.98 -4.37
CA THR A 262 -4.46 3.65 -3.89
C THR A 262 -5.65 2.79 -3.46
N LEU A 263 -6.88 3.28 -3.64
CA LEU A 263 -8.09 2.46 -3.53
C LEU A 263 -7.92 1.20 -4.37
N HIS A 264 -8.07 0.04 -3.74
CA HIS A 264 -7.80 -1.23 -4.42
C HIS A 264 -8.71 -2.35 -3.92
N GLY A 265 -8.88 -3.40 -4.73
CA GLY A 265 -9.67 -4.56 -4.38
C GLY A 265 -9.22 -5.84 -5.07
N GLY A 266 -9.87 -6.94 -4.76
CA GLY A 266 -9.71 -8.21 -5.46
C GLY A 266 -10.92 -8.47 -6.35
N SER A 267 -10.73 -8.45 -7.67
CA SER A 267 -11.80 -8.83 -8.61
C SER A 267 -12.21 -10.30 -8.40
N PRO A 268 -13.46 -10.67 -8.72
CA PRO A 268 -13.92 -12.04 -8.55
C PRO A 268 -13.05 -13.06 -9.27
N VAL A 269 -12.67 -14.14 -8.58
CA VAL A 269 -12.09 -15.33 -9.23
C VAL A 269 -13.16 -15.93 -10.13
N LYS A 270 -12.89 -16.07 -11.43
CA LYS A 270 -13.84 -16.65 -12.39
C LYS A 270 -13.62 -18.14 -12.61
N SER A 271 -12.36 -18.57 -12.60
CA SER A 271 -11.96 -19.99 -12.72
C SER A 271 -10.64 -20.22 -11.99
N GLY A 272 -10.49 -21.42 -11.41
CA GLY A 272 -9.38 -21.78 -10.53
C GLY A 272 -9.62 -21.31 -9.10
N GLU A 273 -8.54 -21.10 -8.35
CA GLU A 273 -8.55 -20.56 -6.99
C GLU A 273 -7.45 -19.49 -6.88
N LYS A 274 -7.56 -18.58 -5.92
CA LYS A 274 -6.53 -17.56 -5.66
C LYS A 274 -6.00 -17.66 -4.23
N TRP A 275 -4.69 -17.79 -4.12
CA TRP A 275 -3.93 -17.71 -2.89
C TRP A 275 -3.02 -16.49 -2.91
N ILE A 276 -3.08 -15.69 -1.85
CA ILE A 276 -2.17 -14.55 -1.66
C ILE A 276 -1.62 -14.54 -0.25
N ALA A 277 -0.42 -13.99 -0.09
CA ALA A 277 0.11 -13.54 1.19
C ALA A 277 0.18 -12.01 1.18
N THR A 278 -0.33 -11.37 2.23
CA THR A 278 -0.31 -9.92 2.40
C THR A 278 0.61 -9.55 3.56
N LYS A 279 1.46 -8.56 3.34
CA LYS A 279 2.29 -7.92 4.36
C LYS A 279 1.96 -6.43 4.39
N TRP A 280 1.53 -5.93 5.54
CA TRP A 280 1.34 -4.51 5.79
C TRP A 280 2.54 -3.93 6.53
N PHE A 281 2.91 -2.70 6.18
CA PHE A 281 4.03 -1.98 6.80
C PHE A 281 3.52 -0.79 7.59
N ARG A 282 4.09 -0.56 8.78
CA ARG A 282 3.69 0.47 9.73
C ARG A 282 4.73 1.60 9.80
N GLN A 283 4.30 2.79 10.21
CA GLN A 283 5.21 3.92 10.47
C GLN A 283 6.20 3.65 11.61
N GLN A 284 5.78 2.86 12.59
CA GLN A 284 6.54 2.53 13.80
C GLN A 284 6.56 1.01 13.99
N PRO A 285 7.49 0.48 14.82
CA PRO A 285 7.50 -0.95 15.14
C PRO A 285 6.11 -1.44 15.56
N TYR A 286 5.63 -2.49 14.88
CA TYR A 286 4.33 -3.07 15.13
C TYR A 286 4.38 -3.91 16.41
N ILE A 287 3.49 -3.58 17.35
CA ILE A 287 3.38 -4.21 18.67
C ILE A 287 2.10 -5.05 18.84
N GLY A 288 1.22 -5.04 17.85
CA GLY A 288 0.00 -5.85 17.90
C GLY A 288 0.25 -7.34 17.69
N THR A 289 -0.74 -8.16 18.06
CA THR A 289 -0.67 -9.62 17.95
C THR A 289 -0.98 -10.14 16.54
N GLY A 290 -1.56 -9.29 15.67
CA GLY A 290 -1.96 -9.64 14.31
C GLY A 290 -2.97 -10.78 14.22
N ALA A 291 -3.77 -10.99 15.26
CA ALA A 291 -4.89 -11.91 15.35
C ALA A 291 -5.92 -11.31 16.33
#